data_AF-A0A9D5GYZ2-F1
#
_entry.id   AF-A0A9D5GYZ2-F1
#
_cell.length_a   1.000
_cell.length_b   1.000
_cell.length_c   1.000
_cell.angle_alpha   90.00
_cell.angle_beta   90.00
_cell.angle_gamma   90.00
#
_symmetry.space_group_name_H-M   'P 1'
#
loop_
_entity.id
_entity.type
_entity.pdbx_description
1 polymer ?
#
loop_
_entity_poly.entity_id
_entity_poly.type
_entity_poly.pdbx_seq_one_letter_code
_entity_poly.pdbx_strand_id
1 'polypeptide(L)'
;MATTAHFIDTAWKYQKKFISFSLVPNHKGDTIGMKVEDVLREWGLRKVSTITLDNATANDVAVSYLDRRLKSNNALLGVGDYLHMRCAAHVLNLVVRDGEKEHEGSIESVRTAVRFVRSSPQRAMKFKECVELAG
;
A
#
# COMPACT_ATOMS: atom_id res chain seq x y z
N MET A 1 -1.64 -11.26 0.57
CA MET A 1 -0.40 -10.50 0.35
C MET A 1 0.17 -10.86 -1.01
N ALA A 2 0.50 -9.85 -1.83
CA ALA A 2 1.24 -10.06 -3.08
C ALA A 2 2.68 -9.59 -2.88
N THR A 3 3.65 -10.41 -3.29
CA THR A 3 5.08 -10.08 -3.20
C THR A 3 5.63 -9.85 -4.60
N THR A 4 6.27 -8.70 -4.80
CA THR A 4 6.90 -8.33 -6.07
C THR A 4 8.40 -8.16 -5.85
N ALA A 5 9.21 -8.84 -6.66
CA ALA A 5 10.65 -8.61 -6.71
C ALA A 5 10.97 -7.48 -7.69
N HIS A 6 11.84 -6.58 -7.25
CA HIS A 6 12.37 -5.47 -8.03
C HIS A 6 13.89 -5.60 -8.06
N PHE A 7 14.49 -5.62 -9.24
CA PHE A 7 15.94 -5.73 -9.40
C PHE A 7 16.40 -5.18 -10.75
N ILE A 8 17.71 -4.97 -10.89
CA ILE A 8 18.37 -4.65 -12.15
C ILE A 8 19.08 -5.91 -12.63
N ASP A 9 18.85 -6.32 -13.87
CA ASP A 9 19.49 -7.50 -14.44
C ASP A 9 20.91 -7.21 -14.99
N THR A 10 21.56 -8.22 -15.54
CA THR A 10 22.92 -8.12 -16.10
C THR A 10 23.01 -7.23 -17.33
N ALA A 11 21.89 -6.92 -17.97
CA ALA A 11 21.79 -5.99 -19.09
C ALA A 11 21.45 -4.56 -18.63
N TRP A 12 21.54 -4.27 -17.33
CA TRP A 12 21.18 -3.00 -16.71
C TRP A 12 19.71 -2.60 -16.92
N LYS A 13 18.83 -3.59 -17.13
CA LYS A 13 17.40 -3.35 -17.28
C LYS A 13 16.68 -3.57 -15.97
N TYR A 14 15.78 -2.65 -15.66
CA TYR A 14 14.88 -2.78 -14.52
C TYR A 14 13.88 -3.91 -14.76
N GLN A 15 13.75 -4.78 -13.76
CA GLN A 15 12.82 -5.90 -13.73
C GLN A 15 11.84 -5.74 -12.58
N LYS A 16 10.56 -6.03 -12.87
CA LYS A 16 9.47 -6.13 -11.90
C LYS A 16 8.76 -7.45 -12.12
N LYS A 17 8.78 -8.34 -11.13
CA LYS A 17 8.19 -9.68 -11.22
C LYS A 17 7.32 -9.98 -10.01
N PHE A 18 6.07 -10.40 -10.23
CA PHE A 18 5.29 -11.01 -9.16
C PHE A 18 5.89 -12.38 -8.84
N ILE A 19 6.26 -12.59 -7.59
CA ILE A 19 6.90 -13.82 -7.14
C ILE A 19 6.00 -14.63 -6.20
N SER A 20 4.97 -14.02 -5.61
CA SER A 20 4.03 -14.76 -4.78
C SER A 20 2.69 -14.04 -4.65
N PHE A 21 1.61 -14.83 -4.61
CA PHE A 21 0.30 -14.44 -4.09
C PHE A 21 -0.02 -15.37 -2.94
N SER A 22 0.05 -14.83 -1.72
CA SER A 22 -0.01 -15.62 -0.50
C SER A 22 -1.18 -15.18 0.37
N LEU A 23 -1.98 -16.14 0.83
CA LEU A 23 -2.90 -15.90 1.93
C LEU A 23 -2.10 -15.73 3.22
N VAL A 24 -2.34 -14.63 3.93
CA VAL A 24 -1.75 -14.41 5.26
C VAL A 24 -2.87 -14.63 6.27
N PRO A 25 -2.71 -15.57 7.22
CA PRO A 25 -3.81 -16.00 8.08
C PRO A 25 -4.26 -14.92 9.07
N ASN A 26 -3.42 -13.93 9.34
CA ASN A 26 -3.73 -12.78 10.18
C ASN A 26 -2.85 -11.57 9.79
N HIS A 27 -3.18 -10.39 10.28
CA HIS A 27 -2.44 -9.15 10.01
C HIS A 27 -1.35 -8.86 11.07
N LYS A 28 -0.80 -9.88 11.75
CA LYS A 28 0.31 -9.68 12.70
C LYS A 28 1.63 -9.58 11.95
N GLY A 29 2.49 -8.67 12.39
CA GLY A 29 3.78 -8.42 11.76
C GLY A 29 4.68 -9.64 11.62
N ASP A 30 4.80 -10.46 12.67
CA ASP A 30 5.60 -11.70 12.60
C ASP A 30 5.08 -12.66 11.53
N THR A 31 3.76 -12.79 11.38
CA THR A 31 3.15 -13.66 10.36
C THR A 31 3.44 -13.15 8.95
N ILE A 32 3.39 -11.83 8.76
CA ILE A 32 3.76 -11.18 7.48
C ILE A 32 5.26 -11.41 7.20
N GLY A 33 6.12 -11.15 8.19
CA GLY A 33 7.57 -11.32 8.08
C GLY A 33 7.98 -12.75 7.75
N MET A 34 7.43 -13.74 8.47
CA MET A 34 7.61 -15.16 8.17
C MET A 34 7.20 -15.49 6.74
N LYS A 35 6.07 -14.95 6.28
CA LYS A 35 5.59 -15.25 4.92
C LYS A 35 6.48 -14.65 3.85
N VAL A 36 7.06 -13.47 4.08
CA VAL A 36 8.07 -12.88 3.18
C VAL A 36 9.35 -13.73 3.20
N GLU A 37 9.83 -14.17 4.36
CA GLU A 37 10.99 -15.06 4.47
C GLU A 37 10.78 -16.36 3.67
N ASP A 38 9.61 -16.99 3.78
CA ASP A 38 9.25 -18.19 3.03
C ASP A 38 9.33 -17.96 1.52
N VAL A 39 8.76 -16.85 1.04
CA VAL A 39 8.80 -16.49 -0.40
C VAL A 39 10.23 -16.27 -0.88
N LEU A 40 11.07 -15.57 -0.10
CA LEU A 40 12.48 -15.38 -0.44
C LEU A 40 13.22 -16.71 -0.53
N ARG A 41 12.94 -17.63 0.42
CA ARG A 41 13.54 -18.98 0.45
C ARG A 41 13.10 -19.83 -0.73
N GLU A 42 11.80 -19.85 -1.05
CA GLU A 42 11.22 -20.60 -2.17
C GLU A 42 11.84 -20.18 -3.52
N TRP A 43 12.09 -18.89 -3.71
CA TRP A 43 12.73 -18.36 -4.91
C TRP A 43 14.27 -18.40 -4.88
N GLY A 44 14.88 -18.85 -3.78
CA GLY A 44 16.33 -18.88 -3.63
C GLY A 44 16.98 -17.48 -3.61
N LEU A 45 16.23 -16.45 -3.19
CA LEU A 45 16.72 -15.07 -3.10
C LEU A 45 17.54 -14.89 -1.81
N ARG A 46 18.87 -14.92 -1.96
CA ARG A 46 19.82 -14.92 -0.83
C ARG A 46 20.33 -13.55 -0.40
N LYS A 47 20.07 -12.51 -1.20
CA LYS A 47 20.50 -11.14 -0.92
C LYS A 47 19.33 -10.19 -1.06
N VAL A 48 19.07 -9.41 -0.02
CA VAL A 48 18.00 -8.42 0.05
C VAL A 48 18.60 -7.06 0.37
N SER A 49 18.26 -6.06 -0.44
CA SER A 49 18.62 -4.66 -0.18
C SER A 49 17.56 -3.96 0.64
N THR A 50 16.32 -4.01 0.14
CA THR A 50 15.21 -3.17 0.63
C THR A 50 13.91 -3.93 0.52
N ILE A 51 13.02 -3.69 1.47
CA ILE A 51 11.66 -4.18 1.55
C ILE A 51 10.75 -2.97 1.67
N THR A 52 9.77 -2.90 0.78
CA THR A 52 8.77 -1.82 0.76
C THR A 52 7.42 -2.32 1.24
N LEU A 53 6.89 -1.70 2.31
CA LEU A 53 5.60 -2.02 2.90
C LEU A 53 4.80 -0.74 3.16
N ASP A 54 3.48 -0.84 3.34
CA ASP A 54 2.65 0.31 3.72
C ASP A 54 2.96 0.81 5.15
N ASN A 55 2.52 2.03 5.46
CA ASN A 55 2.83 2.70 6.72
C ASN A 55 1.92 2.20 7.86
N ALA A 56 2.08 0.94 8.24
CA ALA A 56 1.30 0.30 9.30
C ALA A 56 2.23 -0.28 10.38
N THR A 57 1.80 -0.20 11.65
CA THR A 57 2.58 -0.68 12.81
C THR A 57 2.93 -2.17 12.71
N ALA A 58 2.05 -2.99 12.13
CA ALA A 58 2.33 -4.40 11.88
C ALA A 58 3.54 -4.61 10.96
N ASN A 59 3.77 -3.72 10.00
CA ASN A 59 4.90 -3.83 9.07
C ASN A 59 6.22 -3.47 9.71
N ASP A 60 6.23 -2.56 10.69
CA ASP A 60 7.43 -2.28 11.49
C ASP A 60 7.90 -3.54 12.23
N VAL A 61 6.96 -4.33 12.76
CA VAL A 61 7.25 -5.63 13.37
C VAL A 61 7.72 -6.65 12.33
N ALA A 62 7.07 -6.71 11.17
CA ALA A 62 7.48 -7.61 10.08
C ALA A 62 8.91 -7.34 9.59
N VAL A 63 9.26 -6.07 9.43
CA VAL A 63 10.61 -5.63 9.05
C VAL A 63 11.61 -5.96 10.13
N SER A 64 11.28 -5.71 11.41
CA SER A 64 12.17 -6.05 12.53
C SER A 64 12.45 -7.55 12.61
N TYR A 65 11.43 -8.37 12.35
CA TYR A 65 11.58 -9.82 12.20
C TYR A 65 12.54 -10.17 11.05
N LEU A 66 12.30 -9.63 9.86
CA LEU A 66 13.10 -9.90 8.66
C LEU A 66 14.54 -9.41 8.80
N ASP A 67 14.76 -8.24 9.40
CA ASP A 67 16.09 -7.68 9.66
C ASP A 67 16.93 -8.67 10.48
N ARG A 68 16.39 -9.16 11.59
CA ARG A 68 17.06 -10.15 12.44
C ARG A 68 17.39 -11.44 11.69
N ARG A 69 16.44 -11.97 10.90
CA ARG A 69 16.59 -13.24 10.16
C ARG A 69 17.57 -13.12 8.99
N LEU A 70 17.52 -12.02 8.26
CA LEU A 70 18.40 -11.77 7.13
C LEU A 70 19.82 -11.42 7.60
N LYS A 71 19.98 -10.69 8.72
CA LYS A 71 21.29 -10.48 9.36
C LYS A 71 21.92 -11.80 9.79
N SER A 72 21.18 -12.67 10.48
CA SER A 72 21.73 -13.97 10.91
C SER A 72 22.18 -14.86 9.75
N ASN A 73 21.54 -14.71 8.59
CA ASN A 73 21.86 -15.48 7.39
C ASN A 73 22.88 -14.79 6.46
N ASN A 74 23.48 -13.67 6.90
CA ASN A 74 24.34 -12.83 6.07
C ASN A 74 23.71 -12.47 4.71
N ALA A 75 22.40 -12.22 4.71
CA ALA A 75 21.57 -12.00 3.52
C ALA A 75 21.27 -10.51 3.25
N LEU A 76 21.64 -9.60 4.16
CA LEU A 76 21.45 -8.17 3.95
C LEU A 76 22.59 -7.52 3.16
N LEU A 77 22.21 -6.68 2.21
CA LEU A 77 23.13 -5.74 1.57
C LEU A 77 23.28 -4.50 2.45
N GLY A 78 24.49 -3.94 2.52
CA GLY A 78 24.78 -2.76 3.35
C GLY A 78 24.44 -2.95 4.84
N VAL A 79 24.53 -4.18 5.36
CA VAL A 79 24.27 -4.53 6.78
C VAL A 79 22.85 -4.15 7.27
N GLY A 80 21.94 -3.83 6.35
CA GLY A 80 20.55 -3.51 6.65
C GLY A 80 20.21 -2.02 6.75
N ASP A 81 21.16 -1.11 6.50
CA ASP A 81 20.94 0.35 6.59
C ASP A 81 19.77 0.86 5.72
N TYR A 82 19.48 0.15 4.63
CA TYR A 82 18.44 0.49 3.66
C TYR A 82 17.33 -0.57 3.56
N LEU A 83 17.18 -1.41 4.58
CA LEU A 83 16.24 -2.54 4.53
C LEU A 83 14.79 -2.08 4.49
N HIS A 84 14.43 -0.98 5.18
CA HIS A 84 13.04 -0.57 5.29
C HIS A 84 12.75 0.70 4.48
N MET A 85 11.83 0.59 3.52
CA MET A 85 11.22 1.72 2.84
C MET A 85 9.71 1.70 3.07
N ARG A 86 9.14 2.81 3.56
CA ARG A 86 7.68 2.95 3.62
C ARG A 86 7.13 3.27 2.23
N CYS A 87 5.94 2.76 1.91
CA CYS A 87 5.29 3.01 0.64
C CYS A 87 4.94 4.50 0.48
N ALA A 88 5.61 5.17 -0.47
CA ALA A 88 5.39 6.60 -0.73
C ALA A 88 3.94 6.92 -1.08
N ALA A 89 3.26 6.07 -1.86
CA ALA A 89 1.85 6.25 -2.20
C ALA A 89 0.95 6.23 -0.95
N HIS A 90 1.27 5.37 0.02
CA HIS A 90 0.51 5.33 1.27
C HIS A 90 0.78 6.58 2.12
N VAL A 91 2.04 7.03 2.21
CA VAL A 91 2.38 8.29 2.91
C VAL A 91 1.65 9.47 2.28
N LEU A 92 1.64 9.58 0.94
CA LEU A 92 0.88 10.61 0.23
C LEU A 92 -0.62 10.53 0.54
N ASN A 93 -1.20 9.34 0.56
CA ASN A 93 -2.60 9.17 0.94
C ASN A 93 -2.88 9.62 2.38
N LEU A 94 -1.94 9.45 3.32
CA LEU A 94 -2.09 9.98 4.68
C LEU A 94 -2.10 11.51 4.69
N VAL A 95 -1.20 12.16 3.93
CA VAL A 95 -1.17 13.63 3.80
C VAL A 95 -2.47 14.14 3.18
N VAL A 96 -2.93 13.53 2.09
CA VAL A 96 -4.20 13.90 1.43
C VAL A 96 -5.37 13.75 2.39
N ARG A 97 -5.48 12.62 3.10
CA ARG A 97 -6.55 12.39 4.07
C ARG A 97 -6.54 13.40 5.21
N ASP A 98 -5.37 13.87 5.62
CA ASP A 98 -5.28 14.88 6.66
C ASP A 98 -5.82 16.23 6.16
N GLY A 99 -5.43 16.64 4.95
CA GLY A 99 -6.00 17.82 4.29
C GLY A 99 -7.50 17.70 4.02
N GLU A 100 -8.01 16.51 3.69
CA GLU A 100 -9.45 16.28 3.52
C GLU A 100 -10.26 16.57 4.79
N LYS A 101 -9.69 16.33 5.99
CA LYS A 101 -10.37 16.63 7.27
C LYS A 101 -10.61 18.12 7.45
N GLU A 102 -9.70 18.97 6.96
CA GLU A 102 -9.87 20.43 7.04
C GLU A 102 -11.10 20.91 6.26
N HIS A 103 -11.56 20.13 5.29
CA HIS A 103 -12.72 20.43 4.45
C HIS A 103 -13.87 19.43 4.62
N GLU A 104 -13.88 18.67 5.72
CA GLU A 104 -14.85 17.58 5.94
C GLU A 104 -16.30 18.06 5.84
N GLY A 105 -16.63 19.22 6.40
CA GLY A 105 -17.98 19.79 6.34
C GLY A 105 -18.44 20.15 4.91
N SER A 106 -17.55 20.69 4.09
CA SER A 106 -17.85 20.98 2.67
C SER A 106 -18.02 19.69 1.88
N ILE A 107 -17.13 18.71 2.10
CA ILE A 107 -17.21 17.39 1.47
C ILE A 107 -18.51 16.69 1.85
N GLU A 108 -18.90 16.72 3.12
CA GLU A 108 -20.14 16.12 3.60
C GLU A 108 -21.38 16.79 2.99
N SER A 109 -21.38 18.12 2.89
CA SER A 109 -22.47 18.89 2.29
C SER A 109 -22.68 18.49 0.82
N VAL A 110 -21.58 18.43 0.03
CA VAL A 110 -21.64 17.98 -1.37
C VAL A 110 -22.09 16.52 -1.47
N ARG A 111 -21.53 15.62 -0.64
CA ARG A 111 -21.93 14.20 -0.63
C ARG A 111 -23.41 14.02 -0.28
N THR A 112 -23.96 14.86 0.60
CA THR A 112 -25.36 14.83 1.01
C THR A 112 -26.26 15.32 -0.12
N ALA A 113 -25.90 16.42 -0.79
CA ALA A 113 -26.61 16.90 -1.97
C ALA A 113 -26.63 15.86 -3.09
N VAL A 114 -25.47 15.25 -3.41
CA VAL A 114 -25.37 14.19 -4.42
C VAL A 114 -26.23 12.97 -4.03
N ARG A 115 -26.19 12.54 -2.77
CA ARG A 115 -27.05 11.45 -2.26
C ARG A 115 -28.53 11.80 -2.42
N PHE A 116 -28.94 13.02 -2.10
CA PHE A 116 -30.31 13.48 -2.24
C PHE A 116 -30.78 13.45 -3.70
N VAL A 117 -29.97 13.97 -4.63
CA VAL A 117 -30.30 14.00 -6.06
C VAL A 117 -30.44 12.58 -6.61
N ARG A 118 -29.54 11.66 -6.19
CA ARG A 118 -29.51 10.28 -6.68
C ARG A 118 -30.49 9.35 -5.98
N SER A 119 -31.22 9.80 -4.96
CA SER A 119 -32.09 8.91 -4.17
C SER A 119 -33.36 8.49 -4.90
N SER A 120 -33.77 9.17 -5.98
CA SER A 120 -34.85 8.72 -6.86
C SER A 120 -34.73 9.28 -8.28
N PRO A 121 -35.29 8.60 -9.31
CA PRO A 121 -35.30 9.10 -10.67
C PRO A 121 -35.97 10.48 -10.81
N GLN A 122 -37.03 10.74 -10.04
CA GLN A 122 -37.74 12.01 -10.07
C GLN A 122 -36.87 13.17 -9.55
N ARG A 123 -36.09 12.94 -8.49
CA ARG A 123 -35.15 13.96 -7.97
C ARG A 123 -34.02 14.23 -8.93
N ALA A 124 -33.51 13.20 -9.61
CA ALA A 124 -32.49 13.37 -10.64
C ALA A 124 -33.03 14.16 -11.84
N MET A 125 -34.26 13.88 -12.31
CA MET A 125 -34.92 14.66 -13.38
C MET A 125 -35.12 16.12 -12.97
N LYS A 126 -35.67 16.36 -11.78
CA LYS A 126 -35.89 17.72 -11.29
C LYS A 126 -34.59 18.50 -11.12
N PHE A 127 -33.52 17.86 -10.68
CA PHE A 127 -32.20 18.48 -10.63
C PHE A 127 -31.70 18.87 -12.02
N LYS A 128 -31.89 18.00 -13.03
CA LYS A 128 -31.53 18.29 -14.42
C LYS A 128 -32.30 19.50 -14.98
N GLU A 129 -33.62 19.57 -14.74
CA GLU A 129 -34.44 20.73 -15.09
C GLU A 129 -33.92 22.03 -14.45
N CYS A 130 -33.57 21.99 -13.16
CA CYS A 130 -33.00 23.15 -12.48
C CYS A 130 -31.65 23.60 -13.07
N VAL A 131 -30.80 22.66 -13.50
CA VAL A 131 -29.52 22.96 -14.16
C VAL A 131 -29.75 23.64 -15.51
N GLU A 132 -30.73 23.17 -16.28
CA GLU A 132 -31.11 23.76 -17.58
C GLU A 132 -31.68 25.18 -17.45
N LEU A 133 -32.31 25.52 -16.32
CA LEU A 133 -32.83 26.86 -16.04
C LEU A 133 -31.78 27.85 -15.51
N ALA A 134 -30.67 27.34 -14.97
CA ALA A 134 -29.63 28.15 -14.32
C ALA A 134 -28.46 28.53 -15.25
N GLY A 135 -28.38 27.92 -16.45
CA GLY A 135 -27.44 28.25 -17.51
C GLY A 135 -28.03 29.22 -18.52
#